data_AF-A0A2P9HMU6-F1
#
_entry.id   AF-A0A2P9HMU6-F1
#
_cell.length_a   1.000
_cell.length_b   1.000
_cell.length_c   1.000
_cell.angle_alpha   90.00
_cell.angle_beta   90.00
_cell.angle_gamma   90.00
#
_symmetry.space_group_name_H-M   'P 1'
#
loop_
_entity.id
_entity.type
_entity.pdbx_description
1 polymer ?
#
loop_
_entity_poly.entity_id
_entity_poly.type
_entity_poly.pdbx_seq_one_letter_code
_entity_poly.pdbx_strand_id
1 'polypeptide(L)'
;MKAALWKAGVITLSVVLFSVTLTWTAAALSGERPGIVALALSSGIPFATAFPSLAYIFRQHNRLKDAYTQLERAHVELQARARVDHMTGLLNREALFDAMKVSRSRIETGVLMVIDADHFKAINDTFGHSAGDRALKLIAFALQNVTRKGDLVGRIGGEEFCVFLPGASSETGVRVAQRIRTEVEGTPFHSTEYQVYPLTISIGVASAPKTETNSQVMSRADRCLYMAKQRGRNCVVLDEESARLASASVVSINSGREIARS
;
A
#
# COMPACT_ATOMS: atom_id res chain seq x y z
N MET A 1 -12.55 8.81 30.84
CA MET A 1 -12.42 8.81 32.32
C MET A 1 -13.50 7.98 33.01
N LYS A 2 -14.79 8.25 32.78
CA LYS A 2 -15.92 7.50 33.40
C LYS A 2 -15.85 5.98 33.17
N ALA A 3 -15.51 5.53 31.96
CA ALA A 3 -15.39 4.11 31.62
C ALA A 3 -14.23 3.38 32.34
N ALA A 4 -13.13 4.05 32.63
CA ALA A 4 -11.98 3.45 33.33
C ALA A 4 -12.29 3.25 34.82
N LEU A 5 -12.93 4.24 35.45
CA LEU A 5 -13.39 4.16 36.83
C LEU A 5 -14.49 3.11 37.02
N TRP A 6 -15.41 3.00 36.05
CA TRP A 6 -16.43 1.95 36.03
C TRP A 6 -15.80 0.54 35.99
N LYS A 7 -14.86 0.29 35.06
CA LYS A 7 -14.17 -1.00 34.96
C LYS A 7 -13.36 -1.33 36.23
N ALA A 8 -12.66 -0.35 36.80
CA ALA A 8 -11.94 -0.51 38.06
C ALA A 8 -12.89 -0.83 39.22
N GLY A 9 -14.06 -0.17 39.28
CA GLY A 9 -15.09 -0.41 40.29
C GLY A 9 -15.67 -1.82 40.23
N VAL A 10 -16.05 -2.29 39.04
CA VAL A 10 -16.58 -3.64 38.84
C VAL A 10 -15.58 -4.70 39.28
N ILE A 11 -14.32 -4.59 38.85
CA ILE A 11 -13.28 -5.57 39.22
C ILE A 11 -12.99 -5.51 40.72
N THR A 12 -12.92 -4.31 41.32
CA THR A 12 -12.69 -4.19 42.77
C THR A 12 -13.84 -4.81 43.56
N LEU A 13 -15.09 -4.61 43.14
CA LEU A 13 -16.24 -5.22 43.78
C LEU A 13 -16.17 -6.75 43.73
N SER A 14 -15.78 -7.33 42.59
CA SER A 14 -15.56 -8.77 42.46
C SER A 14 -14.45 -9.28 43.39
N VAL A 15 -13.34 -8.55 43.52
CA VAL A 15 -12.24 -8.91 44.43
C VAL A 15 -12.71 -8.85 45.89
N VAL A 16 -13.43 -7.79 46.30
CA VAL A 16 -13.98 -7.67 47.66
C VAL A 16 -14.94 -8.81 47.97
N LEU A 17 -15.85 -9.15 47.04
CA LEU A 17 -16.79 -10.26 47.22
C LEU A 17 -16.06 -11.60 47.40
N PHE A 18 -15.03 -11.83 46.59
CA PHE A 18 -14.20 -13.03 46.67
C PHE A 18 -13.46 -13.10 48.02
N SER A 19 -12.84 -12.01 48.46
CA SER A 19 -12.13 -11.93 49.75
C SER A 19 -13.06 -12.16 50.95
N VAL A 20 -14.27 -11.60 50.94
CA VAL A 20 -15.27 -11.82 52.00
C VAL A 20 -15.74 -13.27 51.99
N THR A 21 -16.03 -13.84 50.83
CA THR A 21 -16.47 -15.25 50.69
C THR A 21 -15.39 -16.20 51.22
N LEU A 22 -14.13 -15.97 50.86
CA LEU A 22 -13.00 -16.78 51.32
C LEU A 22 -12.80 -16.68 52.85
N THR A 23 -13.04 -15.51 53.43
CA THR A 23 -12.97 -15.32 54.90
C THR A 23 -14.06 -16.12 55.60
N TRP A 24 -15.28 -16.14 55.04
CA TRP A 24 -16.40 -16.92 55.58
C TRP A 24 -16.16 -18.42 55.50
N THR A 25 -15.64 -18.92 54.38
CA THR A 25 -15.36 -20.37 54.22
C THR A 25 -14.25 -20.83 55.16
N ALA A 26 -13.18 -20.05 55.33
CA ALA A 26 -12.09 -20.37 56.25
C ALA A 26 -12.56 -20.41 57.72
N ALA A 27 -13.40 -19.46 58.14
CA ALA A 27 -13.97 -19.45 59.48
C ALA A 27 -14.87 -20.67 59.73
N ALA A 28 -15.74 -21.01 58.76
CA ALA A 28 -16.61 -22.17 58.85
C ALA A 28 -15.85 -23.50 58.97
N LEU A 29 -14.74 -23.67 58.25
CA LEU A 29 -13.88 -24.85 58.36
C LEU A 29 -13.19 -24.98 59.73
N SER A 30 -12.96 -23.85 60.39
CA SER A 30 -12.36 -23.79 61.74
C SER A 30 -13.41 -23.95 62.85
N GLY A 31 -14.69 -24.06 62.50
CA GLY A 31 -15.80 -24.14 63.46
C GLY A 31 -16.16 -22.79 64.12
N GLU A 32 -15.59 -21.69 63.65
CA GLU A 32 -15.78 -20.35 64.22
C GLU A 32 -16.58 -19.44 63.27
N ARG A 33 -17.07 -18.32 63.80
CA ARG A 33 -17.65 -17.25 62.98
C ARG A 33 -16.60 -16.16 62.74
N PRO A 34 -16.52 -15.59 61.53
CA PRO A 34 -15.56 -14.54 61.26
C PRO A 34 -15.88 -13.31 62.11
N GLY A 35 -14.88 -12.83 62.86
CA GLY A 35 -15.01 -11.62 63.67
C GLY A 35 -15.18 -10.36 62.81
N ILE A 36 -15.75 -9.31 63.40
CA ILE A 36 -15.99 -8.02 62.73
C ILE A 36 -14.70 -7.45 62.13
N VAL A 37 -13.57 -7.61 62.83
CA VAL A 37 -12.25 -7.15 62.37
C VAL A 37 -11.79 -7.91 61.11
N ALA A 38 -12.01 -9.22 61.03
CA ALA A 38 -11.63 -10.02 59.88
C ALA A 38 -12.43 -9.65 58.62
N LEU A 39 -13.73 -9.39 58.77
CA LEU A 39 -14.59 -8.92 57.68
C LEU A 39 -14.25 -7.49 57.23
N ALA A 40 -13.89 -6.62 58.17
CA ALA A 40 -13.46 -5.25 57.87
C ALA A 40 -12.13 -5.22 57.11
N LEU A 41 -11.15 -6.06 57.49
CA LEU A 41 -9.86 -6.15 56.80
C LEU A 41 -9.98 -6.79 55.41
N SER A 42 -10.76 -7.87 55.28
CA SER A 42 -10.92 -8.58 54.00
C SER A 42 -11.69 -7.79 52.94
N SER A 43 -12.53 -6.85 53.35
CA SER A 43 -13.22 -5.91 52.45
C SER A 43 -12.47 -4.59 52.26
N GLY A 44 -11.87 -4.05 53.32
CA GLY A 44 -11.20 -2.74 53.30
C GLY A 44 -9.88 -2.74 52.53
N ILE A 45 -9.04 -3.78 52.69
CA ILE A 45 -7.71 -3.83 52.04
C ILE A 45 -7.83 -3.88 50.51
N PRO A 46 -8.65 -4.76 49.90
CA PRO A 46 -8.81 -4.77 48.45
C PRO A 46 -9.43 -3.48 47.93
N PHE A 47 -10.35 -2.87 48.67
CA PHE A 47 -10.91 -1.58 48.26
C PHE A 47 -9.86 -0.47 48.25
N ALA A 48 -9.06 -0.36 49.31
CA ALA A 48 -8.03 0.67 49.45
C ALA A 48 -6.85 0.49 48.48
N THR A 49 -6.58 -0.74 48.02
CA THR A 49 -5.42 -1.04 47.17
C THR A 49 -5.79 -1.33 45.71
N ALA A 50 -6.79 -2.18 45.46
CA ALA A 50 -7.14 -2.61 44.11
C ALA A 50 -7.85 -1.51 43.32
N PHE A 51 -8.78 -0.77 43.93
CA PHE A 51 -9.48 0.31 43.23
C PHE A 51 -8.54 1.39 42.68
N PRO A 52 -7.68 2.04 43.50
CA PRO A 52 -6.79 3.07 42.97
C PRO A 52 -5.77 2.51 41.99
N SER A 53 -5.25 1.30 42.23
CA SER A 53 -4.28 0.66 41.32
C SER A 53 -4.90 0.33 39.96
N LEU A 54 -6.09 -0.27 39.93
CA LEU A 54 -6.81 -0.57 38.69
C LEU A 54 -7.25 0.70 37.97
N ALA A 55 -7.76 1.70 38.70
CA ALA A 55 -8.11 2.99 38.12
C ALA A 55 -6.88 3.66 37.48
N TYR A 56 -5.71 3.59 38.13
CA TYR A 56 -4.45 4.07 37.60
C TYR A 56 -4.02 3.30 36.34
N ILE A 57 -4.01 1.97 36.41
CA ILE A 57 -3.62 1.10 35.28
C ILE A 57 -4.54 1.32 34.07
N PHE A 58 -5.87 1.32 34.25
CA PHE A 58 -6.79 1.58 33.14
C PHE A 58 -6.63 2.98 32.57
N ARG A 59 -6.33 3.98 33.40
CA ARG A 59 -6.04 5.33 32.92
C ARG A 59 -4.77 5.36 32.08
N GLN A 60 -3.70 4.70 32.53
CA GLN A 60 -2.44 4.62 31.77
C GLN A 60 -2.60 3.82 30.49
N HIS A 61 -3.29 2.70 30.53
CA HIS A 61 -3.55 1.88 29.34
C HIS A 61 -4.31 2.66 28.27
N ASN A 62 -5.36 3.40 28.65
CA ASN A 62 -6.08 4.25 27.70
C ASN A 62 -5.19 5.37 27.14
N ARG A 63 -4.38 6.02 27.98
CA ARG A 63 -3.41 7.05 27.53
C ARG A 63 -2.40 6.50 26.53
N LEU A 64 -1.86 5.32 26.80
CA LEU A 64 -0.91 4.65 25.91
C LEU A 64 -1.56 4.31 24.58
N LYS A 65 -2.79 3.80 24.62
CA LYS A 65 -3.56 3.50 23.41
C LYS A 65 -3.83 4.77 22.59
N ASP A 66 -4.25 5.85 23.24
CA ASP A 66 -4.48 7.13 22.58
C ASP A 66 -3.19 7.70 21.97
N ALA A 67 -2.07 7.65 22.70
CA ALA A 67 -0.76 8.08 22.22
C ALA A 67 -0.28 7.25 21.02
N TYR A 68 -0.49 5.92 21.05
CA TYR A 68 -0.16 5.03 19.94
C TYR A 68 -0.95 5.42 18.68
N THR A 69 -2.27 5.62 18.80
CA THR A 69 -3.11 6.06 17.68
C THR A 69 -2.70 7.45 17.16
N GLN A 70 -2.29 8.38 18.03
CA GLN A 70 -1.79 9.68 17.60
C GLN A 70 -0.47 9.57 16.83
N LEU A 71 0.46 8.73 17.32
CA LEU A 71 1.73 8.47 16.66
C LEU A 71 1.51 7.86 15.27
N GLU A 72 0.63 6.87 15.16
CA GLU A 72 0.29 6.22 13.90
C GLU A 72 -0.31 7.22 12.90
N ARG A 73 -1.22 8.09 13.34
CA ARG A 73 -1.77 9.17 12.50
C ARG A 73 -0.70 10.16 12.04
N ALA A 74 0.16 10.61 12.95
CA ALA A 74 1.24 11.52 12.62
C ALA A 74 2.24 10.88 11.64
N HIS A 75 2.50 9.58 11.78
CA HIS A 75 3.34 8.82 10.87
C HIS A 75 2.74 8.75 9.46
N VAL A 76 1.45 8.40 9.35
CA VAL A 76 0.73 8.40 8.07
C VAL A 76 0.70 9.79 7.44
N GLU A 77 0.48 10.84 8.24
CA GLU A 77 0.48 12.23 7.75
C GLU A 77 1.87 12.67 7.27
N LEU A 78 2.93 12.30 7.98
CA LEU A 78 4.30 12.56 7.54
C LEU A 78 4.64 11.80 6.25
N GLN A 79 4.20 10.55 6.13
CA GLN A 79 4.37 9.77 4.91
C GLN A 79 3.58 10.36 3.73
N ALA A 80 2.36 10.87 3.97
CA ALA A 80 1.58 11.58 2.96
C ALA A 80 2.27 12.89 2.55
N ARG A 81 2.87 13.62 3.50
CA ARG A 81 3.63 14.85 3.22
C ARG A 81 4.98 14.57 2.53
N ALA A 82 5.52 13.36 2.64
CA ALA A 82 6.73 12.99 1.91
C ALA A 82 6.40 12.99 0.41
N ARG A 83 7.10 13.81 -0.39
CA ARG A 83 6.84 13.87 -1.84
C ARG A 83 7.50 12.72 -2.62
N VAL A 84 8.33 11.93 -1.95
CA VAL A 84 9.17 10.90 -2.57
C VAL A 84 8.98 9.55 -1.90
N ASP A 85 9.08 8.49 -2.67
CA ASP A 85 9.16 7.11 -2.20
C ASP A 85 10.53 6.87 -1.55
N HIS A 86 10.55 6.43 -0.30
CA HIS A 86 11.78 6.30 0.49
C HIS A 86 12.74 5.23 -0.05
N MET A 87 12.24 4.25 -0.80
CA MET A 87 13.02 3.13 -1.31
C MET A 87 13.72 3.48 -2.63
N THR A 88 13.01 4.17 -3.52
CA THR A 88 13.46 4.44 -4.90
C THR A 88 13.89 5.89 -5.12
N GLY A 89 13.50 6.82 -4.24
CA GLY A 89 13.75 8.25 -4.41
C GLY A 89 12.89 8.92 -5.49
N LEU A 90 12.01 8.17 -6.15
CA LEU A 90 11.05 8.68 -7.14
C LEU A 90 9.92 9.45 -6.45
N LEU A 91 9.11 10.17 -7.22
CA LEU A 91 7.87 10.73 -6.67
C LEU A 91 6.99 9.62 -6.11
N ASN A 92 6.36 9.84 -4.97
CA ASN A 92 5.30 8.94 -4.54
C ASN A 92 4.02 9.18 -5.36
N ARG A 93 3.03 8.32 -5.16
CA ARG A 93 1.74 8.39 -5.88
C ARG A 93 1.12 9.79 -5.83
N GLU A 94 0.95 10.35 -4.64
CA GLU A 94 0.29 11.65 -4.43
C GLU A 94 1.05 12.78 -5.15
N ALA A 95 2.36 12.88 -4.93
CA ALA A 95 3.18 13.92 -5.53
C ALA A 95 3.28 13.82 -7.06
N LEU A 96 3.25 12.60 -7.62
CA LEU A 96 3.21 12.39 -9.08
C LEU A 96 1.90 12.93 -9.67
N PHE A 97 0.75 12.55 -9.10
CA PHE A 97 -0.55 12.98 -9.62
C PHE A 97 -0.77 14.49 -9.48
N ASP A 98 -0.29 15.09 -8.39
CA ASP A 98 -0.30 16.54 -8.19
C ASP A 98 0.57 17.25 -9.23
N ALA A 99 1.79 16.77 -9.44
CA ALA A 99 2.69 17.32 -10.47
C ALA A 99 2.10 17.17 -11.87
N MET A 100 1.45 16.04 -12.17
CA MET A 100 0.76 15.81 -13.43
C MET A 100 -0.42 16.78 -13.63
N LYS A 101 -1.21 17.02 -12.58
CA LYS A 101 -2.31 18.01 -12.60
C LYS A 101 -1.79 19.41 -12.92
N VAL A 102 -0.70 19.84 -12.27
CA VAL A 102 -0.05 21.12 -12.55
C VAL A 102 0.47 21.17 -13.98
N SER A 103 1.16 20.12 -14.45
CA SER A 103 1.73 20.07 -15.80
C SER A 103 0.66 20.14 -16.89
N ARG A 104 -0.43 19.37 -16.75
CA ARG A 104 -1.55 19.31 -17.71
C ARG A 104 -2.39 20.58 -17.73
N SER A 105 -2.32 21.42 -16.69
CA SER A 105 -2.95 22.76 -16.73
C SER A 105 -2.27 23.70 -17.74
N ARG A 106 -0.97 23.48 -18.01
CA ARG A 106 -0.14 24.34 -18.87
C ARG A 106 0.12 23.77 -20.26
N ILE A 107 0.04 22.45 -20.41
CA ILE A 107 0.42 21.75 -21.64
C ILE A 107 -0.80 20.99 -22.16
N GLU A 108 -1.10 21.18 -23.45
CA GLU A 108 -2.33 20.68 -24.09
C GLU A 108 -2.39 19.15 -24.21
N THR A 109 -1.25 18.47 -24.27
CA THR A 109 -1.18 17.01 -24.38
C THR A 109 0.09 16.44 -23.73
N GLY A 110 0.12 15.14 -23.54
CA GLY A 110 1.27 14.40 -23.07
C GLY A 110 1.03 12.90 -23.21
N VAL A 111 1.92 12.10 -22.63
CA VAL A 111 1.77 10.65 -22.58
C VAL A 111 1.95 10.17 -21.15
N LEU A 112 1.04 9.30 -20.70
CA LEU A 112 1.15 8.56 -19.45
C LEU A 112 1.59 7.13 -19.75
N MET A 113 2.54 6.64 -18.98
CA MET A 113 2.97 5.25 -18.96
C MET A 113 2.69 4.67 -17.59
N VAL A 114 2.05 3.50 -17.55
CA VAL A 114 1.97 2.69 -16.34
C VAL A 114 2.84 1.46 -16.57
N ILE A 115 3.72 1.20 -15.62
CA ILE A 115 4.82 0.25 -15.72
C ILE A 115 4.74 -0.68 -14.53
N ASP A 116 4.95 -1.97 -14.77
CA ASP A 116 4.93 -2.98 -13.71
C ASP A 116 6.07 -3.97 -13.90
N ALA A 117 6.71 -4.34 -12.79
CA ALA A 117 7.81 -5.30 -12.77
C ALA A 117 7.28 -6.73 -12.99
N ASP A 118 7.74 -7.36 -14.07
CA ASP A 118 7.29 -8.71 -14.41
C ASP A 118 7.84 -9.72 -13.41
N HIS A 119 6.97 -10.63 -12.97
CA HIS A 119 7.35 -11.74 -12.07
C HIS A 119 8.02 -11.29 -10.76
N PHE A 120 7.77 -10.06 -10.29
CA PHE A 120 8.40 -9.51 -9.08
C PHE A 120 8.17 -10.35 -7.83
N LYS A 121 6.96 -10.91 -7.67
CA LYS A 121 6.69 -11.88 -6.60
C LYS A 121 7.64 -13.08 -6.64
N ALA A 122 7.92 -13.63 -7.82
CA ALA A 122 8.85 -14.75 -7.97
C ALA A 122 10.30 -14.37 -7.58
N ILE A 123 10.71 -13.13 -7.86
CA ILE A 123 12.00 -12.60 -7.38
C ILE A 123 12.04 -12.58 -5.85
N ASN A 124 10.99 -12.08 -5.19
CA ASN A 124 10.90 -12.07 -3.73
C ASN A 124 10.87 -13.48 -3.13
N ASP A 125 10.05 -14.37 -3.71
CA ASP A 125 9.89 -15.73 -3.20
C ASP A 125 11.17 -16.56 -3.37
N THR A 126 11.97 -16.29 -4.42
CA THR A 126 13.20 -17.04 -4.72
C THR A 126 14.43 -16.47 -4.01
N PHE A 127 14.55 -15.13 -3.92
CA PHE A 127 15.79 -14.46 -3.49
C PHE A 127 15.60 -13.58 -2.24
N GLY A 128 14.39 -13.52 -1.68
CA GLY A 128 14.04 -12.72 -0.52
C GLY A 128 13.75 -11.25 -0.83
N HIS A 129 13.07 -10.58 0.10
CA HIS A 129 12.64 -9.18 -0.04
C HIS A 129 13.78 -8.21 -0.31
N SER A 130 14.97 -8.42 0.27
CA SER A 130 16.13 -7.57 0.01
C SER A 130 16.59 -7.60 -1.46
N ALA A 131 16.38 -8.71 -2.18
CA ALA A 131 16.63 -8.79 -3.61
C ALA A 131 15.56 -8.06 -4.41
N GLY A 132 14.29 -8.16 -4.01
CA GLY A 132 13.20 -7.37 -4.58
C GLY A 132 13.44 -5.86 -4.43
N ASP A 133 13.89 -5.40 -3.27
CA ASP A 133 14.23 -3.98 -3.04
C ASP A 133 15.34 -3.50 -3.99
N ARG A 134 16.35 -4.36 -4.27
CA ARG A 134 17.39 -4.04 -5.26
C ARG A 134 16.83 -3.97 -6.67
N ALA A 135 15.96 -4.91 -7.06
CA ALA A 135 15.32 -4.90 -8.37
C ALA A 135 14.49 -3.61 -8.59
N LEU A 136 13.72 -3.18 -7.58
CA LEU A 136 12.96 -1.93 -7.65
C LEU A 136 13.85 -0.69 -7.78
N LYS A 137 14.99 -0.66 -7.09
CA LYS A 137 15.98 0.42 -7.21
C LYS A 137 16.62 0.46 -8.60
N LEU A 138 16.91 -0.70 -9.19
CA LEU A 138 17.44 -0.79 -10.56
C LEU A 138 16.42 -0.31 -11.59
N ILE A 139 15.15 -0.69 -11.45
CA ILE A 139 14.07 -0.18 -12.31
C ILE A 139 13.97 1.35 -12.17
N ALA A 140 13.96 1.86 -10.94
CA ALA A 140 13.89 3.30 -10.69
C ALA A 140 15.06 4.06 -11.35
N PHE A 141 16.28 3.51 -11.24
CA PHE A 141 17.46 4.07 -11.88
C PHE A 141 17.35 4.08 -13.42
N ALA A 142 16.93 2.97 -14.02
CA ALA A 142 16.70 2.88 -15.48
C ALA A 142 15.65 3.89 -15.96
N LEU A 143 14.55 4.06 -15.21
CA LEU A 143 13.52 5.05 -15.51
C LEU A 143 14.09 6.47 -15.50
N GLN A 144 14.90 6.82 -14.50
CA GLN A 144 15.54 8.13 -14.38
C GLN A 144 16.58 8.40 -15.47
N ASN A 145 17.34 7.38 -15.89
CA ASN A 145 18.34 7.53 -16.94
C ASN A 145 17.73 7.78 -18.33
N VAL A 146 16.58 7.16 -18.61
CA VAL A 146 15.93 7.29 -19.93
C VAL A 146 15.10 8.56 -20.03
N THR A 147 14.51 9.01 -18.91
CA THR A 147 13.69 10.22 -18.84
C THR A 147 14.55 11.48 -18.75
N ARG A 148 14.01 12.61 -19.21
CA ARG A 148 14.70 13.90 -19.21
C ARG A 148 14.18 14.82 -18.11
N LYS A 149 14.89 15.92 -17.88
CA LYS A 149 14.43 16.99 -16.99
C LYS A 149 13.07 17.52 -17.45
N GLY A 150 12.09 17.50 -16.55
CA GLY A 150 10.71 17.93 -16.80
C GLY A 150 9.73 16.78 -17.01
N ASP A 151 10.22 15.57 -17.31
CA ASP A 151 9.39 14.37 -17.22
C ASP A 151 9.14 14.04 -15.75
N LEU A 152 7.99 13.41 -15.46
CA LEU A 152 7.63 13.04 -14.10
C LEU A 152 7.73 11.52 -13.97
N VAL A 153 8.47 11.06 -12.95
CA VAL A 153 8.67 9.64 -12.68
C VAL A 153 8.28 9.37 -11.24
N GLY A 154 7.39 8.40 -11.02
CA GLY A 154 6.93 8.05 -9.69
C GLY A 154 6.69 6.56 -9.50
N ARG A 155 6.76 6.13 -8.24
CA ARG A 155 6.33 4.80 -7.80
C ARG A 155 4.93 4.93 -7.20
N ILE A 156 3.97 4.22 -7.78
CA ILE A 156 2.54 4.38 -7.45
C ILE A 156 1.96 3.20 -6.67
N GLY A 157 2.71 2.11 -6.56
CA GLY A 157 2.36 0.87 -5.86
C GLY A 157 3.59 0.06 -5.45
N GLY A 158 3.39 -1.19 -5.03
CA GLY A 158 4.46 -2.08 -4.57
C GLY A 158 5.51 -2.36 -5.66
N GLU A 159 5.06 -2.74 -6.85
CA GLU A 159 5.92 -3.05 -8.01
C GLU A 159 5.55 -2.20 -9.25
N GLU A 160 4.72 -1.18 -9.02
CA GLU A 160 4.13 -0.34 -10.06
C GLU A 160 4.77 1.06 -10.09
N PHE A 161 5.15 1.47 -11.29
CA PHE A 161 5.74 2.76 -11.60
C PHE A 161 4.90 3.49 -12.63
N CYS A 162 5.08 4.80 -12.69
CA CYS A 162 4.39 5.64 -13.64
C CYS A 162 5.29 6.76 -14.14
N VAL A 163 5.25 6.98 -15.46
CA VAL A 163 6.01 8.03 -16.13
C VAL A 163 5.03 8.92 -16.89
N PHE A 164 5.10 10.22 -16.66
CA PHE A 164 4.37 11.20 -17.45
C PHE A 164 5.34 12.07 -18.26
N LEU A 165 5.10 12.13 -19.57
CA LEU A 165 5.87 12.92 -20.52
C LEU A 165 5.04 14.12 -21.00
N PRO A 166 5.24 15.31 -20.42
CA PRO A 166 4.50 16.50 -20.85
C PRO A 166 4.86 16.90 -22.28
N GLY A 167 3.86 17.15 -23.11
CA GLY A 167 4.02 17.61 -24.49
C GLY A 167 4.49 16.54 -25.48
N ALA A 168 4.64 15.28 -25.05
CA ALA A 168 5.01 14.19 -25.94
C ALA A 168 3.81 13.74 -26.81
N SER A 169 4.09 13.37 -28.06
CA SER A 169 3.16 12.62 -28.91
C SER A 169 3.13 11.14 -28.52
N SER A 170 2.07 10.41 -28.91
CA SER A 170 1.96 8.95 -28.71
C SER A 170 3.21 8.21 -29.22
N GLU A 171 3.68 8.55 -30.42
CA GLU A 171 4.88 7.96 -31.05
C GLU A 171 6.14 8.18 -30.21
N THR A 172 6.32 9.41 -29.70
CA THR A 172 7.45 9.73 -28.82
C THR A 172 7.33 8.97 -27.50
N GLY A 173 6.12 8.87 -26.96
CA GLY A 173 5.81 8.04 -25.80
C GLY A 173 6.22 6.59 -25.99
N VAL A 174 5.80 5.95 -27.09
CA VAL A 174 6.17 4.56 -27.39
C VAL A 174 7.69 4.40 -27.54
N ARG A 175 8.38 5.33 -28.22
CA ARG A 175 9.86 5.28 -28.32
C ARG A 175 10.53 5.35 -26.94
N VAL A 176 10.07 6.23 -26.07
CA VAL A 176 10.62 6.34 -24.71
C VAL A 176 10.28 5.09 -23.89
N ALA A 177 9.06 4.57 -23.98
CA ALA A 177 8.66 3.33 -23.31
C ALA A 177 9.52 2.13 -23.76
N GLN A 178 9.80 2.00 -25.06
CA GLN A 178 10.67 0.95 -25.57
C GLN A 178 12.11 1.08 -25.07
N ARG A 179 12.64 2.31 -25.01
CA ARG A 179 13.96 2.57 -24.41
C ARG A 179 13.99 2.19 -22.93
N ILE A 180 12.96 2.54 -22.17
CA ILE A 180 12.83 2.16 -20.75
C ILE A 180 12.83 0.63 -20.62
N ARG A 181 12.00 -0.07 -21.40
CA ARG A 181 11.92 -1.55 -21.40
C ARG A 181 13.29 -2.17 -21.66
N THR A 182 13.99 -1.74 -22.71
CA THR A 182 15.31 -2.25 -23.09
C THR A 182 16.39 -1.91 -22.06
N GLU A 183 16.35 -0.72 -21.45
CA GLU A 183 17.29 -0.34 -20.40
C GLU A 183 17.14 -1.24 -19.16
N VAL A 184 15.89 -1.51 -18.74
CA VAL A 184 15.61 -2.41 -17.61
C VAL A 184 16.06 -3.84 -17.93
N GLU A 185 15.70 -4.36 -19.10
CA GLU A 185 16.10 -5.71 -19.57
C GLU A 185 17.62 -5.87 -19.67
N GLY A 186 18.32 -4.81 -20.09
CA GLY A 186 19.78 -4.78 -20.19
C GLY A 186 20.50 -4.54 -18.86
N THR A 187 19.80 -4.17 -17.79
CA THR A 187 20.40 -3.90 -16.50
C THR A 187 20.73 -5.22 -15.78
N PRO A 188 22.01 -5.51 -15.47
CA PRO A 188 22.37 -6.76 -14.81
C PRO A 188 21.83 -6.80 -13.39
N PHE A 189 20.84 -7.66 -13.15
CA PHE A 189 20.31 -7.93 -11.81
C PHE A 189 20.96 -9.20 -11.25
N HIS A 190 21.92 -9.01 -10.35
CA HIS A 190 22.59 -10.10 -9.63
C HIS A 190 21.72 -10.54 -8.45
N SER A 191 21.11 -11.73 -8.56
CA SER A 191 20.30 -12.31 -7.49
C SER A 191 21.18 -12.95 -6.40
N THR A 192 22.35 -13.46 -6.80
CA THR A 192 23.46 -13.95 -5.95
C THR A 192 24.80 -13.48 -6.55
N GLU A 193 25.94 -13.74 -5.88
CA GLU A 193 27.27 -13.36 -6.38
C GLU A 193 27.60 -13.87 -7.80
N TYR A 194 26.94 -14.96 -8.26
CA TYR A 194 27.34 -15.65 -9.49
C TYR A 194 26.23 -15.77 -10.55
N GLN A 195 25.01 -15.29 -10.29
CA GLN A 195 23.88 -15.48 -11.21
C GLN A 195 23.15 -14.17 -11.54
N VAL A 196 23.03 -13.90 -12.84
CA VAL A 196 22.19 -12.82 -13.37
C VAL A 196 20.78 -13.36 -13.61
N TYR A 197 19.78 -12.68 -13.07
CA TYR A 197 18.38 -12.97 -13.30
C TYR A 197 17.78 -11.89 -14.20
N PRO A 198 17.02 -12.25 -15.26
CA PRO A 198 16.44 -11.26 -16.16
C PRO A 198 15.40 -10.42 -15.43
N LEU A 199 15.60 -9.11 -15.43
CA LEU A 199 14.65 -8.14 -14.87
C LEU A 199 13.89 -7.52 -16.04
N THR A 200 12.60 -7.76 -16.15
CA THR A 200 11.78 -7.19 -17.24
C THR A 200 10.57 -6.44 -16.68
N ILE A 201 10.00 -5.58 -17.51
CA ILE A 201 8.83 -4.77 -17.18
C ILE A 201 7.83 -4.80 -18.33
N SER A 202 6.55 -4.72 -17.99
CA SER A 202 5.47 -4.49 -18.93
C SER A 202 5.03 -3.03 -18.86
N ILE A 203 4.69 -2.42 -20.00
CA ILE A 203 4.36 -0.99 -20.07
C ILE A 203 3.06 -0.77 -20.85
N GLY A 204 2.10 -0.12 -20.20
CA GLY A 204 0.91 0.43 -20.85
C GLY A 204 1.08 1.91 -21.13
N VAL A 205 0.80 2.35 -22.36
CA VAL A 205 0.99 3.72 -22.83
C VAL A 205 -0.35 4.31 -23.26
N ALA A 206 -0.69 5.49 -22.74
CA ALA A 206 -1.89 6.23 -23.12
C ALA A 206 -1.59 7.72 -23.34
N SER A 207 -2.14 8.29 -24.41
CA SER A 207 -2.14 9.75 -24.64
C SER A 207 -2.90 10.45 -23.52
N ALA A 208 -2.50 11.65 -23.12
CA ALA A 208 -3.05 12.36 -21.98
C ALA A 208 -3.53 13.78 -22.36
N PRO A 209 -4.56 13.89 -23.23
CA PRO A 209 -5.05 15.20 -23.70
C PRO A 209 -5.61 16.00 -22.52
N LYS A 210 -5.45 17.31 -22.52
CA LYS A 210 -5.93 18.20 -21.43
C LYS A 210 -7.43 18.11 -21.15
N THR A 211 -8.21 17.65 -22.13
CA THR A 211 -9.68 17.45 -22.03
C THR A 211 -10.09 16.31 -21.09
N GLU A 212 -9.17 15.40 -20.73
CA GLU A 212 -9.47 14.25 -19.86
C GLU A 212 -8.98 14.45 -18.43
N THR A 213 -9.58 13.76 -17.47
CA THR A 213 -9.11 13.70 -16.08
C THR A 213 -7.88 12.79 -15.94
N ASN A 214 -7.10 12.96 -14.86
CA ASN A 214 -5.98 12.05 -14.56
C ASN A 214 -6.46 10.59 -14.41
N SER A 215 -7.65 10.37 -13.85
CA SER A 215 -8.22 9.04 -13.65
C SER A 215 -8.59 8.35 -14.97
N GLN A 216 -9.15 9.08 -15.95
CA GLN A 216 -9.46 8.53 -17.26
C GLN A 216 -8.19 8.08 -18.02
N VAL A 217 -7.16 8.92 -18.02
CA VAL A 217 -5.88 8.59 -18.66
C VAL A 217 -5.21 7.39 -17.97
N MET A 218 -5.22 7.37 -16.63
CA MET A 218 -4.70 6.25 -15.84
C MET A 218 -5.42 4.94 -16.19
N SER A 219 -6.75 4.95 -16.21
CA SER A 219 -7.55 3.77 -16.56
C SER A 219 -7.22 3.19 -17.94
N ARG A 220 -6.95 4.06 -18.94
CA ARG A 220 -6.52 3.61 -20.28
C ARG A 220 -5.10 3.04 -20.28
N ALA A 221 -4.17 3.67 -19.57
CA ALA A 221 -2.82 3.16 -19.44
C ALA A 221 -2.78 1.80 -18.69
N ASP A 222 -3.56 1.64 -17.62
CA ASP A 222 -3.73 0.38 -16.89
C ASP A 222 -4.28 -0.73 -17.78
N ARG A 223 -5.29 -0.42 -18.62
CA ARG A 223 -5.80 -1.37 -19.61
C ARG A 223 -4.71 -1.82 -20.57
N CYS A 224 -3.88 -0.90 -21.04
CA CYS A 224 -2.76 -1.23 -21.92
C CYS A 224 -1.71 -2.11 -21.22
N LEU A 225 -1.40 -1.81 -19.95
CA LEU A 225 -0.49 -2.61 -19.15
C LEU A 225 -1.03 -4.03 -18.95
N TYR A 226 -2.32 -4.15 -18.68
CA TYR A 226 -2.99 -5.45 -18.60
C TYR A 226 -2.84 -6.25 -19.90
N MET A 227 -3.04 -5.60 -21.06
CA MET A 227 -2.83 -6.24 -22.36
C MET A 227 -1.36 -6.64 -22.58
N ALA A 228 -0.40 -5.82 -22.15
CA ALA A 228 1.03 -6.16 -22.20
C ALA A 228 1.33 -7.44 -21.40
N LYS A 229 0.77 -7.55 -20.19
CA LYS A 229 0.88 -8.75 -19.35
C LYS A 229 0.25 -9.97 -20.03
N GLN A 230 -0.88 -9.81 -20.72
CA GLN A 230 -1.52 -10.91 -21.47
C GLN A 230 -0.73 -11.35 -22.71
N ARG A 231 0.01 -10.44 -23.36
CA ARG A 231 0.83 -10.75 -24.55
C ARG A 231 2.14 -11.46 -24.24
N GLY A 232 2.35 -11.88 -23.00
CA GLY A 232 3.57 -12.56 -22.59
C GLY A 232 4.57 -11.67 -21.86
N ARG A 233 4.17 -10.48 -21.42
CA ARG A 233 5.02 -9.54 -20.65
C ARG A 233 6.20 -8.99 -21.45
N ASN A 234 7.11 -8.25 -20.79
CA ASN A 234 8.29 -7.65 -21.42
C ASN A 234 7.96 -6.92 -22.74
N CYS A 235 6.88 -6.15 -22.76
CA CYS A 235 6.42 -5.46 -23.95
C CYS A 235 5.71 -4.15 -23.63
N VAL A 236 5.56 -3.33 -24.67
CA VAL A 236 4.89 -2.03 -24.62
C VAL A 236 3.60 -2.14 -25.41
N VAL A 237 2.48 -1.71 -24.83
CA VAL A 237 1.18 -1.63 -25.52
C VAL A 237 0.69 -0.19 -25.48
N LEU A 238 0.29 0.33 -26.63
CA LEU A 238 -0.34 1.65 -26.78
C LEU A 238 -1.85 1.49 -26.90
N ASP A 239 -2.61 2.43 -26.33
CA ASP A 239 -4.07 2.45 -26.31
C ASP A 239 -4.74 2.38 -27.70
N GLU A 240 -4.07 2.82 -28.76
CA GLU A 240 -4.54 2.70 -30.15
C GLU A 240 -4.62 1.24 -30.64
N GLU A 241 -3.80 0.36 -30.08
CA GLU A 241 -3.78 -1.06 -30.42
C GLU A 241 -4.95 -1.80 -29.76
N SER A 242 -5.43 -1.33 -28.61
CA SER A 242 -6.64 -1.86 -27.96
C SER A 242 -7.90 -1.51 -28.76
N ALA A 243 -7.93 -0.35 -29.42
CA ALA A 243 -9.01 0.00 -30.33
C ALA A 243 -9.00 -0.89 -31.60
N ARG A 244 -7.82 -1.23 -32.15
CA ARG A 244 -7.68 -2.15 -33.29
C ARG A 244 -7.96 -3.61 -32.94
N LEU A 245 -7.54 -4.09 -31.76
CA LEU A 245 -7.82 -5.46 -31.32
C LEU A 245 -9.28 -5.66 -30.90
N ALA A 246 -9.90 -4.67 -30.25
CA ALA A 246 -11.34 -4.72 -29.96
C ALA A 246 -12.18 -4.68 -31.25
N SER A 247 -11.77 -3.91 -32.27
CA SER A 247 -12.44 -3.93 -33.58
C SER A 247 -12.18 -5.22 -34.36
N ALA A 248 -10.99 -5.82 -34.30
CA ALA A 248 -10.71 -7.13 -34.90
C ALA A 248 -11.52 -8.27 -34.25
N SER A 249 -11.70 -8.26 -32.93
CA SER A 249 -12.55 -9.23 -32.22
C SER A 249 -14.04 -9.04 -32.51
N VAL A 250 -14.51 -7.80 -32.72
CA VAL A 250 -15.91 -7.52 -33.11
C VAL A 250 -16.19 -7.90 -34.56
N VAL A 251 -15.23 -7.72 -35.47
CA VAL A 251 -15.36 -8.13 -36.88
C VAL A 251 -15.46 -9.66 -37.01
N SER A 252 -14.70 -10.41 -36.20
CA SER A 252 -14.75 -11.89 -36.22
C SER A 252 -16.07 -12.47 -35.66
N ILE A 253 -16.82 -11.72 -34.84
CA ILE A 253 -18.14 -12.14 -34.34
C ILE A 253 -19.24 -11.86 -35.37
N ASN A 254 -19.11 -10.80 -36.18
CA ASN A 254 -20.07 -10.50 -37.24
C ASN A 254 -19.88 -11.36 -38.49
N SER A 255 -18.65 -11.75 -38.86
CA SER A 255 -18.42 -12.65 -40.01
C SER A 255 -18.91 -14.09 -39.77
N GLY A 256 -18.98 -14.53 -38.50
CA GLY A 256 -19.56 -15.83 -38.13
C GLY A 256 -21.09 -15.87 -38.15
N ARG A 257 -21.76 -14.70 -38.15
CA ARG A 257 -23.23 -14.59 -38.19
C ARG A 257 -23.81 -14.51 -39.61
N GLU A 258 -23.02 -14.12 -40.60
CA GLU A 258 -23.45 -14.10 -42.01
C GLU A 258 -23.39 -15.48 -42.67
N ILE A 259 -22.55 -16.40 -42.21
CA ILE A 259 -22.45 -17.76 -42.77
C ILE A 259 -23.58 -18.69 -42.25
N ALA A 260 -24.27 -18.31 -41.17
CA ALA A 260 -25.38 -19.10 -40.60
C ALA A 260 -26.78 -18.69 -41.14
N ARG A 261 -26.85 -17.83 -42.17
CA ARG A 261 -28.11 -17.35 -42.79
C ARG A 261 -28.16 -17.51 -44.32
N SER A 262 -27.23 -18.24 -44.93
CA SER A 262 -27.33 -18.68 -46.33
C SER A 262 -27.71 -20.14 -46.41
#